data_AF-A0A7D6ZNM9-F1
#
_entry.id   AF-A0A7D6ZNM9-F1
#
_cell.length_a   1.000
_cell.length_b   1.000
_cell.length_c   1.000
_cell.angle_alpha   90.00
_cell.angle_beta   90.00
_cell.angle_gamma   90.00
#
_symmetry.space_group_name_H-M   'P 1'
#
loop_
_entity.id
_entity.type
_entity.pdbx_description
1 polymer ?
#
loop_
_entity_poly.entity_id
_entity_poly.type
_entity_poly.pdbx_seq_one_letter_code
_entity_poly.pdbx_strand_id
1 'polypeptide(L)'
;MRRFEFAVDREHARAVNEVVADLRRLRVAAMTVAVVLWLGTAFLIWLNHPWSYLLAVAFALGAATSLFIGLWTPHRGRVDKLYAAGELVPAVVSESTGRGTTLLALVNLAKPSADGPRYALITRTVRTLPGHRPQTGERVPAVTVRIDRAPAKVGELWQSVSTMPIAWGTRDLNIIEDARRSIREVEWKLLTDNLDLAAKVRRVDAKRLLLDPQQLPEELQR
;
A
#
# COMPACT_ATOMS: atom_id res chain seq x y z
N MET A 1 -1.90 -18.52 -2.22
CA MET A 1 -1.97 -17.09 -2.55
C MET A 1 -2.16 -16.90 -4.04
N ARG A 2 -3.12 -16.06 -4.48
CA ARG A 2 -3.46 -15.88 -5.91
C ARG A 2 -2.81 -14.62 -6.47
N ARG A 3 -2.02 -14.75 -7.53
CA ARG A 3 -1.48 -13.61 -8.29
C ARG A 3 -2.36 -13.35 -9.51
N PHE A 4 -2.54 -12.08 -9.85
CA PHE A 4 -3.32 -11.66 -11.01
C PHE A 4 -2.49 -10.68 -11.83
N GLU A 5 -2.12 -11.08 -13.04
CA GLU A 5 -1.33 -10.26 -13.95
C GLU A 5 -2.22 -9.65 -15.03
N PHE A 6 -2.03 -8.35 -15.28
CA PHE A 6 -2.76 -7.64 -16.33
C PHE A 6 -1.91 -6.49 -16.87
N ALA A 7 -2.26 -6.01 -18.07
CA ALA A 7 -1.61 -4.86 -18.67
C ALA A 7 -2.05 -3.57 -17.93
N VAL A 8 -1.12 -2.97 -17.20
CA VAL A 8 -1.38 -1.75 -16.42
C VAL A 8 -1.32 -0.51 -17.33
N ASP A 9 -2.41 0.25 -17.38
CA ASP A 9 -2.43 1.59 -17.96
C ASP A 9 -1.68 2.55 -17.02
N ARG A 10 -0.43 2.82 -17.35
CA ARG A 10 0.48 3.63 -16.51
C ARG A 10 0.06 5.08 -16.40
N GLU A 11 -0.55 5.65 -17.43
CA GLU A 11 -0.99 7.04 -17.41
C GLU A 11 -2.19 7.18 -16.48
N HIS A 12 -3.15 6.27 -16.62
CA HIS A 12 -4.29 6.20 -15.71
C HIS A 12 -3.85 5.96 -14.27
N ALA A 13 -2.96 4.99 -14.03
CA ALA A 13 -2.49 4.68 -12.70
C ALA A 13 -1.75 5.86 -12.07
N ARG A 14 -0.96 6.64 -12.80
CA ARG A 14 -0.32 7.84 -12.24
C ARG A 14 -1.31 8.92 -11.82
N ALA A 15 -2.45 9.01 -12.50
CA ALA A 15 -3.47 10.02 -12.21
C ALA A 15 -4.33 9.67 -11.00
N VAL A 16 -4.67 8.38 -10.83
CA VAL A 16 -5.66 7.92 -9.85
C VAL A 16 -5.02 7.24 -8.64
N ASN A 17 -3.87 6.59 -8.81
CA ASN A 17 -3.27 5.77 -7.76
C ASN A 17 -2.58 6.63 -6.69
N GLU A 18 -3.21 6.67 -5.52
CA GLU A 18 -2.70 7.39 -4.36
C GLU A 18 -1.38 6.82 -3.82
N VAL A 19 -1.16 5.51 -3.90
CA VAL A 19 0.11 4.89 -3.46
C VAL A 19 1.27 5.37 -4.32
N VAL A 20 1.05 5.51 -5.63
CA VAL A 20 2.05 6.07 -6.55
C VAL A 20 2.27 7.56 -6.26
N ALA A 21 1.21 8.30 -5.94
CA ALA A 21 1.31 9.70 -5.56
C ALA A 21 2.12 9.90 -4.25
N ASP A 22 1.91 9.06 -3.24
CA ASP A 22 2.63 9.11 -1.97
C ASP A 22 4.12 8.77 -2.15
N LEU A 23 4.45 7.76 -2.95
CA LEU A 23 5.84 7.45 -3.30
C LEU A 23 6.52 8.63 -4.03
N ARG A 24 5.79 9.31 -4.91
CA ARG A 24 6.29 10.52 -5.60
C ARG A 24 6.54 11.66 -4.61
N ARG A 25 5.62 11.91 -3.68
CA ARG A 25 5.78 12.95 -2.64
C ARG A 25 6.99 12.66 -1.75
N LEU A 26 7.18 11.42 -1.34
CA LEU A 26 8.34 11.00 -0.55
C LEU A 26 9.65 11.24 -1.31
N ARG A 27 9.69 10.94 -2.61
CA ARG A 27 10.85 11.22 -3.46
C ARG A 27 11.16 12.70 -3.56
N VAL A 28 10.14 13.53 -3.78
CA VAL A 28 10.31 15.00 -3.84
C VAL A 28 10.81 15.52 -2.49
N ALA A 29 10.24 15.07 -1.38
CA ALA A 29 10.70 15.46 -0.05
C ALA A 29 12.18 15.06 0.19
N ALA A 30 12.59 13.85 -0.18
CA ALA A 30 13.98 13.41 -0.08
C ALA A 30 14.93 14.28 -0.93
N MET A 31 14.53 14.62 -2.16
CA MET A 31 15.29 15.52 -3.03
C MET A 31 15.41 16.92 -2.43
N THR A 32 14.32 17.49 -1.90
CA THR A 32 14.35 18.80 -1.25
C THR A 32 15.29 18.80 -0.05
N VAL A 33 15.23 17.78 0.81
CA VAL A 33 16.15 17.64 1.95
C VAL A 33 17.60 17.52 1.49
N ALA A 34 17.87 16.76 0.43
CA ALA A 34 19.22 16.63 -0.12
C ALA A 34 19.77 17.99 -0.59
N VAL A 35 18.95 18.80 -1.29
CA VAL A 35 19.34 20.14 -1.74
C VAL A 35 19.61 21.07 -0.55
N VAL A 36 18.74 21.08 0.46
CA VAL A 36 18.93 21.91 1.67
C VAL A 36 20.22 21.54 2.40
N LEU A 37 20.48 20.25 2.60
CA LEU A 37 21.71 19.78 3.24
C LEU A 37 22.95 20.15 2.43
N TRP A 38 22.87 20.05 1.10
CA TRP A 38 23.98 20.43 0.22
C TRP A 38 24.31 21.93 0.27
N LEU A 39 23.28 22.79 0.28
CA LEU A 39 23.44 24.23 0.49
C LEU A 39 24.01 24.54 1.89
N GLY A 40 23.56 23.80 2.91
CA GLY A 40 24.11 23.89 4.27
C GLY A 40 25.60 23.53 4.33
N THR A 41 26.02 22.46 3.65
CA THR A 41 27.43 22.10 3.49
C THR A 41 28.23 23.23 2.86
N ALA A 42 27.75 23.81 1.75
CA ALA A 42 28.44 24.90 1.07
C ALA A 42 28.59 26.15 1.96
N PHE A 43 27.52 26.49 2.70
CA PHE A 43 27.54 27.61 3.65
C PHE A 43 28.53 27.39 4.80
N LEU A 44 28.60 26.18 5.36
CA LEU A 44 29.52 25.84 6.44
C LEU A 44 30.99 25.90 5.98
N ILE A 45 31.27 25.51 4.74
CA ILE A 45 32.60 25.65 4.14
C ILE A 45 32.95 27.13 3.95
N TRP A 46 32.00 27.95 3.50
CA TRP A 46 32.18 29.39 3.34
C TRP A 46 32.49 30.12 4.66
N LEU A 47 31.91 29.66 5.78
CA LEU A 47 32.16 30.21 7.11
C LEU A 47 33.62 30.03 7.58
N ASN A 48 34.37 29.12 6.96
CA ASN A 48 35.81 28.87 7.19
C ASN A 48 36.23 28.74 8.67
N HIS A 49 35.39 28.09 9.48
CA HIS A 49 35.64 27.88 10.91
C HIS A 49 36.05 26.42 11.19
N PRO A 50 36.99 26.12 12.11
CA PRO A 50 37.49 24.76 12.31
C PRO A 50 36.38 23.73 12.60
N TRP A 51 35.39 24.13 13.40
CA TRP A 51 34.23 23.30 13.75
C TRP A 51 33.18 23.20 12.62
N SER A 52 33.17 24.13 11.67
CA SER A 52 32.21 24.09 10.56
C SER A 52 32.54 22.96 9.57
N TYR A 53 33.81 22.58 9.43
CA TYR A 53 34.22 21.45 8.59
C TYR A 53 33.65 20.11 9.08
N LEU A 54 33.67 19.85 10.40
CA LEU A 54 33.07 18.63 10.96
C LEU A 54 31.57 18.56 10.70
N LEU A 55 30.87 19.69 10.86
CA LEU A 55 29.43 19.77 10.59
C LEU A 55 29.13 19.67 9.08
N ALA A 56 29.98 20.23 8.22
CA ALA A 56 29.86 20.16 6.77
C ALA A 56 29.94 18.71 6.26
N VAL A 57 30.84 17.90 6.83
CA VAL A 57 30.95 16.46 6.54
C VAL A 57 29.67 15.72 6.94
N ALA A 58 29.13 15.99 8.13
CA ALA A 58 27.88 15.38 8.57
C ALA A 58 26.71 15.73 7.62
N PHE A 59 26.60 16.99 7.19
CA PHE A 59 25.59 17.43 6.23
C PHE A 59 25.78 16.79 4.85
N ALA A 60 27.03 16.65 4.38
CA ALA A 60 27.34 16.01 3.11
C ALA A 60 26.94 14.53 3.11
N LEU A 61 27.22 13.80 4.20
CA LEU A 61 26.80 12.41 4.37
C LEU A 61 25.26 12.29 4.42
N GLY A 62 24.59 13.20 5.12
CA GLY A 62 23.13 13.27 5.14
C GLY A 62 22.54 13.53 3.74
N ALA A 63 23.12 14.45 2.98
CA ALA A 63 22.73 14.76 1.61
C ALA A 63 22.90 13.55 0.69
N ALA A 64 24.06 12.89 0.76
CA ALA A 64 24.36 11.69 -0.02
C ALA A 64 23.38 10.54 0.31
N THR A 65 23.09 10.31 1.60
CA THR A 65 22.13 9.29 2.04
C THR A 65 20.71 9.59 1.57
N SER A 66 20.27 10.85 1.68
CA SER A 66 18.95 11.28 1.20
C SER A 66 18.83 11.13 -0.33
N LEU A 67 19.87 11.53 -1.07
CA LEU A 67 19.94 11.39 -2.52
C LEU A 67 19.92 9.91 -2.94
N PHE A 68 20.67 9.07 -2.24
CA PHE A 68 20.67 7.62 -2.44
C PHE A 68 19.27 7.03 -2.27
N ILE A 69 18.55 7.38 -1.20
CA ILE A 69 17.17 6.95 -0.99
C ILE A 69 16.26 7.46 -2.12
N GLY A 70 16.36 8.74 -2.50
CA GLY A 70 15.55 9.34 -3.56
C GLY A 70 15.76 8.71 -4.94
N LEU A 71 16.99 8.27 -5.25
CA LEU A 71 17.35 7.62 -6.52
C LEU A 71 17.08 6.12 -6.53
N TRP A 72 17.21 5.43 -5.39
CA TRP A 72 17.02 3.98 -5.29
C TRP A 72 15.54 3.58 -5.17
N THR A 73 14.73 4.39 -4.49
CA THR A 73 13.27 4.16 -4.31
C THR A 73 12.51 3.85 -5.62
N PRO A 74 12.71 4.58 -6.75
CA PRO A 74 11.97 4.32 -7.98
C PRO A 74 12.29 2.97 -8.65
N HIS A 75 13.46 2.37 -8.43
CA HIS A 75 13.81 1.08 -9.05
C HIS A 75 12.95 -0.08 -8.55
N ARG A 76 12.38 0.02 -7.34
CA ARG A 76 11.47 -0.97 -6.76
C ARG A 76 9.98 -0.64 -6.92
N GLY A 77 9.63 0.55 -7.40
CA GLY A 77 8.26 1.08 -7.40
C GLY A 77 7.58 1.16 -8.77
N ARG A 78 7.97 0.34 -9.75
CA ARG A 78 7.19 0.26 -11.02
C ARG A 78 5.79 -0.23 -10.70
N VAL A 79 4.77 0.56 -11.08
CA VAL A 79 3.35 0.27 -10.82
C VAL A 79 2.99 -1.15 -11.27
N ASP A 80 3.45 -1.56 -12.45
CA ASP A 80 3.29 -2.92 -12.99
C ASP A 80 3.80 -4.00 -12.01
N LYS A 81 4.97 -3.77 -11.37
CA LYS A 81 5.54 -4.72 -10.40
C LYS A 81 4.74 -4.75 -9.09
N LEU A 82 4.13 -3.63 -8.68
CA LEU A 82 3.28 -3.59 -7.48
C LEU A 82 2.01 -4.41 -7.69
N TYR A 83 1.41 -4.35 -8.88
CA TYR A 83 0.25 -5.17 -9.23
C TYR A 83 0.64 -6.65 -9.40
N ALA A 84 1.75 -6.95 -10.09
CA ALA A 84 2.18 -8.32 -10.32
C ALA A 84 2.69 -9.05 -9.06
N ALA A 85 3.33 -8.32 -8.13
CA ALA A 85 3.83 -8.90 -6.88
C ALA A 85 2.74 -9.04 -5.80
N GLY A 86 1.65 -8.29 -5.93
CA GLY A 86 0.54 -8.30 -5.01
C GLY A 86 -0.31 -9.56 -5.11
N GLU A 87 -0.90 -9.95 -3.99
CA GLU A 87 -1.93 -10.99 -3.98
C GLU A 87 -3.30 -10.38 -4.23
N LEU A 88 -4.12 -11.04 -5.06
CA LEU A 88 -5.49 -10.64 -5.34
C LEU A 88 -6.40 -10.95 -4.15
N VAL A 89 -7.02 -9.91 -3.62
CA VAL A 89 -7.86 -9.93 -2.42
C VAL A 89 -9.23 -9.25 -2.65
N PRO A 90 -10.28 -9.68 -1.93
CA PRO A 90 -11.56 -9.00 -1.96
C PRO A 90 -11.53 -7.73 -1.14
N ALA A 91 -12.16 -6.68 -1.68
CA ALA A 91 -12.52 -5.49 -0.93
C ALA A 91 -13.97 -5.08 -1.24
N VAL A 92 -14.69 -4.54 -0.26
CA VAL A 92 -16.03 -3.98 -0.45
C VAL A 92 -16.06 -2.55 0.03
N VAL A 93 -16.90 -1.75 -0.63
CA VAL A 93 -17.23 -0.43 -0.13
C VAL A 93 -18.00 -0.57 1.18
N SER A 94 -17.45 -0.06 2.27
CA SER A 94 -18.15 -0.03 3.56
C SER A 94 -19.03 1.21 3.69
N GLU A 95 -18.52 2.35 3.24
CA GLU A 95 -19.21 3.65 3.29
C GLU A 95 -18.67 4.54 2.17
N SER A 96 -19.51 5.47 1.71
CA SER A 96 -19.08 6.58 0.89
C SER A 96 -19.41 7.90 1.57
N THR A 97 -18.41 8.78 1.66
CA THR A 97 -18.53 10.11 2.26
C THR A 97 -18.10 11.16 1.24
N GLY A 98 -18.46 12.43 1.45
CA GLY A 98 -17.99 13.52 0.58
C GLY A 98 -16.47 13.69 0.52
N ARG A 99 -15.71 13.04 1.42
CA ARG A 99 -14.23 13.05 1.44
C ARG A 99 -13.59 11.86 0.71
N GLY A 100 -14.39 10.86 0.33
CA GLY A 100 -13.93 9.63 -0.30
C GLY A 100 -14.74 8.40 0.12
N THR A 101 -14.42 7.27 -0.50
CA THR A 101 -15.06 5.97 -0.27
C THR A 101 -14.15 5.11 0.59
N THR A 102 -14.66 4.56 1.69
CA THR A 102 -13.89 3.63 2.54
C THR A 102 -14.12 2.21 2.06
N LEU A 103 -13.01 1.52 1.80
CA LEU A 103 -12.97 0.12 1.42
C LEU A 103 -12.57 -0.71 2.64
N LEU A 104 -13.30 -1.80 2.89
CA LEU A 104 -12.92 -2.87 3.79
C LEU A 104 -12.33 -4.00 2.94
N ALA A 105 -11.13 -4.47 3.25
CA ALA A 105 -10.47 -5.54 2.50
C ALA A 105 -10.02 -6.67 3.41
N LEU A 106 -10.09 -7.90 2.90
CA LEU A 106 -9.64 -9.11 3.59
C LEU A 106 -8.24 -9.48 3.09
N VAL A 107 -7.25 -9.47 3.96
CA VAL A 107 -5.85 -9.71 3.58
C VAL A 107 -5.23 -10.82 4.41
N ASN A 108 -4.43 -11.68 3.77
CA ASN A 108 -3.59 -12.64 4.47
C ASN A 108 -2.25 -11.98 4.84
N LEU A 109 -1.97 -11.89 6.14
CA LEU A 109 -0.77 -11.29 6.69
C LEU A 109 0.35 -12.30 6.96
N ALA A 110 0.08 -13.60 6.81
CA ALA A 110 1.08 -14.63 7.00
C ALA A 110 2.25 -14.45 6.03
N LYS A 111 3.47 -14.47 6.56
CA LYS A 111 4.67 -14.63 5.73
C LYS A 111 4.71 -16.07 5.19
N PRO A 112 5.42 -16.31 4.06
CA PRO A 112 5.58 -17.67 3.53
C PRO A 112 6.19 -18.68 4.52
N SER A 113 6.84 -18.19 5.58
CA SER A 113 7.47 -18.98 6.64
C SER A 113 6.56 -19.23 7.85
N ALA A 114 5.29 -18.83 7.82
CA ALA A 114 4.37 -19.00 8.95
C ALA A 114 3.57 -20.30 8.84
N ASP A 115 3.17 -20.87 9.99
CA ASP A 115 2.42 -22.13 10.15
C ASP A 115 0.92 -22.02 9.77
N GLY A 116 0.59 -21.23 8.74
CA GLY A 116 -0.76 -21.11 8.22
C GLY A 116 -1.20 -19.68 7.90
N PRO A 117 -2.33 -19.50 7.19
CA PRO A 117 -2.83 -18.20 6.81
C PRO A 117 -3.33 -17.41 8.03
N ARG A 118 -3.02 -16.11 8.09
CA ARG A 118 -3.55 -15.20 9.12
C ARG A 118 -4.30 -14.06 8.45
N TYR A 119 -5.61 -14.16 8.44
CA TYR A 119 -6.45 -13.14 7.82
C TYR A 119 -6.67 -11.94 8.72
N ALA A 120 -6.73 -10.77 8.11
CA ALA A 120 -7.05 -9.52 8.75
C ALA A 120 -7.98 -8.70 7.87
N LEU A 121 -8.85 -7.95 8.52
CA LEU A 121 -9.63 -6.89 7.89
C LEU A 121 -8.83 -5.60 7.97
N ILE A 122 -8.63 -4.94 6.83
CA ILE A 122 -8.00 -3.63 6.77
C ILE A 122 -8.95 -2.62 6.13
N THR A 123 -8.88 -1.37 6.56
CA THR A 123 -9.66 -0.28 5.96
C THR A 123 -8.76 0.66 5.17
N ARG A 124 -9.22 1.06 3.99
CA ARG A 124 -8.57 2.07 3.15
C ARG A 124 -9.60 3.03 2.61
N THR A 125 -9.44 4.31 2.93
CA THR A 125 -10.21 5.38 2.27
C THR A 125 -9.55 5.76 0.96
N VAL A 126 -10.32 5.75 -0.12
CA VAL A 126 -9.91 6.12 -1.47
C VAL A 126 -10.72 7.31 -1.96
N ARG A 127 -10.08 8.26 -2.64
CA ARG A 127 -10.78 9.44 -3.18
C ARG A 127 -11.55 9.15 -4.45
N THR A 128 -10.99 8.30 -5.29
CA THR A 128 -11.53 7.98 -6.61
C THR A 128 -11.50 6.48 -6.84
N LEU A 129 -12.60 5.95 -7.36
CA LEU A 129 -12.73 4.54 -7.68
C LEU A 129 -13.40 4.41 -9.06
N PRO A 130 -12.63 4.54 -10.15
CA PRO A 130 -13.15 4.43 -11.51
C PRO A 130 -13.85 3.09 -11.74
N GLY A 131 -14.93 3.06 -12.51
CA GLY A 131 -15.62 1.82 -12.88
C GLY A 131 -16.44 1.16 -11.77
N HIS A 132 -16.49 1.73 -10.56
CA HIS A 132 -17.30 1.21 -9.45
C HIS A 132 -18.29 2.25 -8.93
N ARG A 133 -19.39 1.75 -8.35
CA ARG A 133 -20.37 2.61 -7.68
C ARG A 133 -19.90 2.89 -6.25
N PRO A 134 -19.97 4.14 -5.76
CA PRO A 134 -19.65 4.47 -4.37
C PRO A 134 -20.81 4.07 -3.43
N GLN A 135 -21.25 2.81 -3.50
CA GLN A 135 -22.38 2.27 -2.75
C GLN A 135 -21.89 1.19 -1.79
N THR A 136 -22.37 1.23 -0.54
CA THR A 136 -22.06 0.19 0.45
C THR A 136 -22.40 -1.21 -0.07
N GLY A 137 -21.48 -2.15 0.09
CA GLY A 137 -21.59 -3.52 -0.41
C GLY A 137 -21.05 -3.73 -1.83
N GLU A 138 -20.69 -2.67 -2.57
CA GLU A 138 -20.05 -2.80 -3.88
C GLU A 138 -18.77 -3.62 -3.78
N ARG A 139 -18.65 -4.65 -4.64
CA ARG A 139 -17.48 -5.54 -4.70
C ARG A 139 -16.38 -4.93 -5.56
N VAL A 140 -15.23 -4.71 -4.94
CA VAL A 140 -14.06 -4.03 -5.52
C VAL A 140 -12.87 -4.98 -5.45
N PRO A 141 -12.44 -5.61 -6.56
CA PRO A 141 -11.25 -6.45 -6.55
C PRO A 141 -10.00 -5.59 -6.35
N ALA A 142 -9.13 -6.01 -5.43
CA ALA A 142 -7.93 -5.26 -5.07
C ALA A 142 -6.71 -6.19 -4.99
N VAL A 143 -5.52 -5.60 -5.09
CA VAL A 143 -4.26 -6.31 -4.84
C VAL A 143 -3.64 -5.82 -3.54
N THR A 144 -2.97 -6.71 -2.81
CA THR A 144 -2.18 -6.33 -1.65
C THR A 144 -0.88 -5.66 -2.09
N VAL A 145 -0.57 -4.53 -1.46
CA VAL A 145 0.70 -3.85 -1.61
C VAL A 145 1.38 -3.82 -0.25
N ARG A 146 2.52 -4.50 -0.20
CA ARG A 146 3.37 -4.56 0.98
C ARG A 146 4.26 -3.33 0.97
N ILE A 147 4.09 -2.48 1.97
CA ILE A 147 4.87 -1.23 2.14
C ILE A 147 6.05 -1.47 3.09
N ASP A 148 6.20 -2.70 3.59
CA ASP A 148 7.14 -3.03 4.66
C ASP A 148 8.57 -2.62 4.29
N ARG A 149 9.12 -1.70 5.10
CA ARG A 149 10.52 -1.24 5.03
C ARG A 149 11.42 -2.06 5.96
N ALA A 150 10.83 -2.86 6.84
CA ALA A 150 11.57 -3.70 7.77
C ALA A 150 12.19 -4.90 7.03
N PRO A 151 13.44 -5.28 7.34
CA PRO A 151 14.04 -6.48 6.77
C PRO A 151 13.18 -7.71 7.09
N ALA A 152 13.04 -8.60 6.10
CA ALA A 152 12.12 -9.76 6.10
C ALA A 152 12.18 -10.65 7.36
N LYS A 153 13.24 -10.55 8.16
CA LYS A 153 13.58 -11.41 9.31
C LYS A 153 12.83 -11.13 10.62
N VAL A 154 12.06 -10.04 10.76
CA VAL A 154 11.37 -9.73 12.03
C VAL A 154 9.90 -10.18 11.96
N GLY A 155 9.56 -11.23 12.73
CA GLY A 155 8.19 -11.74 12.93
C GLY A 155 7.62 -12.59 11.78
N GLU A 156 6.57 -13.35 12.07
CA GLU A 156 5.85 -14.21 11.11
C GLU A 156 4.77 -13.50 10.30
N LEU A 157 4.47 -12.25 10.65
CA LEU A 157 3.39 -11.45 10.05
C LEU A 157 3.95 -10.21 9.36
N TRP A 158 3.31 -9.82 8.27
CA TRP A 158 3.55 -8.53 7.63
C TRP A 158 3.07 -7.40 8.55
N GLN A 159 3.93 -6.41 8.79
CA GLN A 159 3.62 -5.30 9.69
C GLN A 159 2.80 -4.22 8.99
N SER A 160 3.08 -3.96 7.70
CA SER A 160 2.37 -2.96 6.90
C SER A 160 1.91 -3.53 5.56
N VAL A 161 0.60 -3.76 5.44
CA VAL A 161 -0.08 -4.17 4.21
C VAL A 161 -1.16 -3.15 3.89
N SER A 162 -1.13 -2.64 2.66
CA SER A 162 -2.20 -1.81 2.10
C SER A 162 -2.84 -2.52 0.92
N THR A 163 -3.95 -1.99 0.44
CA THR A 163 -4.64 -2.50 -0.76
C THR A 163 -4.69 -1.45 -1.85
N MET A 164 -4.56 -1.91 -3.09
CA MET A 164 -4.72 -1.11 -4.29
C MET A 164 -5.83 -1.71 -5.14
N PRO A 165 -6.96 -1.02 -5.35
CA PRO A 165 -7.98 -1.46 -6.29
C PRO A 165 -7.41 -1.70 -7.68
N ILE A 166 -7.88 -2.75 -8.36
CA ILE A 166 -7.47 -3.03 -9.75
C ILE A 166 -7.94 -1.92 -10.70
N ALA A 167 -9.08 -1.30 -10.38
CA ALA A 167 -9.60 -0.12 -11.06
C ALA A 167 -8.64 1.08 -11.09
N TRP A 168 -7.57 1.11 -10.29
CA TRP A 168 -6.51 2.12 -10.41
C TRP A 168 -5.45 1.76 -11.44
N GLY A 169 -5.29 0.48 -11.77
CA GLY A 169 -4.30 0.00 -12.73
C GLY A 169 -4.84 -0.12 -14.15
N THR A 170 -6.16 -0.20 -14.32
CA THR A 170 -6.81 -0.34 -15.62
C THR A 170 -8.20 0.30 -15.63
N ARG A 171 -8.62 0.77 -16.81
CA ARG A 171 -9.99 1.22 -17.09
C ARG A 171 -10.85 0.12 -17.71
N ASP A 172 -10.24 -1.01 -18.10
CA ASP A 172 -10.94 -2.10 -18.76
C ASP A 172 -11.81 -2.85 -17.75
N LEU A 173 -13.13 -2.74 -17.95
CA LEU A 173 -14.13 -3.38 -17.10
C LEU A 173 -14.06 -4.91 -17.18
N ASN A 174 -13.60 -5.48 -18.30
CA ASN A 174 -13.47 -6.94 -18.44
C ASN A 174 -12.38 -7.47 -17.50
N ILE A 175 -11.24 -6.78 -17.41
CA ILE A 175 -10.16 -7.15 -16.48
C ILE A 175 -10.62 -7.05 -15.03
N ILE A 176 -11.41 -6.02 -14.70
CA ILE A 176 -11.97 -5.84 -13.34
C ILE A 176 -12.95 -6.99 -13.04
N GLU A 177 -13.83 -7.33 -13.97
CA GLU A 177 -14.79 -8.43 -13.83
C GLU A 177 -14.12 -9.81 -13.72
N ASP A 178 -13.09 -10.06 -14.51
CA ASP A 178 -12.30 -11.29 -14.44
C ASP A 178 -11.58 -11.41 -13.10
N ALA A 179 -10.99 -10.32 -12.61
CA ALA A 179 -10.41 -10.29 -11.28
C ALA A 179 -11.46 -10.56 -10.20
N ARG A 180 -12.65 -9.95 -10.30
CA ARG A 180 -13.77 -10.17 -9.37
C ARG A 180 -14.20 -11.64 -9.34
N ARG A 181 -14.33 -12.29 -10.50
CA ARG A 181 -14.71 -13.70 -10.64
C ARG A 181 -13.64 -14.66 -10.15
N SER A 182 -12.36 -14.29 -10.29
CA SER A 182 -11.27 -15.13 -9.83
C SER A 182 -11.22 -15.24 -8.30
N ILE A 183 -11.79 -14.28 -7.56
CA ILE A 183 -11.91 -14.27 -6.10
C ILE A 183 -12.98 -15.27 -5.63
N ARG A 184 -12.66 -16.07 -4.61
CA ARG A 184 -13.56 -17.11 -4.08
C ARG A 184 -14.78 -16.46 -3.42
N GLU A 185 -15.96 -17.01 -3.65
CA GLU A 185 -17.21 -16.47 -3.09
C GLU A 185 -17.23 -16.50 -1.55
N VAL A 186 -16.53 -17.45 -0.93
CA VAL A 186 -16.39 -17.50 0.55
C VAL A 186 -15.63 -16.29 1.09
N GLU A 187 -14.64 -15.76 0.37
CA GLU A 187 -13.94 -14.54 0.78
C GLU A 187 -14.85 -13.31 0.66
N TRP A 188 -15.71 -13.25 -0.38
CA TRP A 188 -16.72 -12.21 -0.54
C TRP A 188 -17.77 -12.24 0.56
N LYS A 189 -18.27 -13.44 0.89
CA LYS A 189 -19.26 -13.66 1.93
C LYS A 189 -18.71 -13.25 3.30
N LEU A 190 -17.50 -13.72 3.66
CA LEU A 190 -16.86 -13.35 4.92
C LEU A 190 -16.73 -11.82 5.06
N LEU A 191 -16.34 -11.14 3.99
CA LEU A 191 -16.19 -9.69 4.02
C LEU A 191 -17.53 -8.95 4.15
N THR A 192 -18.58 -9.47 3.50
CA THR A 192 -19.95 -8.93 3.57
C THR A 192 -20.54 -9.12 4.96
N ASP A 193 -20.35 -10.29 5.56
CA ASP A 193 -20.81 -10.62 6.92
C ASP A 193 -20.09 -9.76 7.99
N ASN A 194 -18.88 -9.28 7.69
CA ASN A 194 -18.08 -8.44 8.57
C ASN A 194 -18.10 -6.95 8.18
N LEU A 195 -19.04 -6.51 7.34
CA LEU A 195 -19.08 -5.13 6.84
C LEU A 195 -19.27 -4.12 7.98
N ASP A 196 -20.06 -4.47 9.01
CA ASP A 196 -20.28 -3.65 10.21
C ASP A 196 -19.00 -3.44 11.03
N LEU A 197 -18.03 -4.36 10.93
CA LEU A 197 -16.74 -4.20 11.59
C LEU A 197 -15.90 -3.10 10.94
N ALA A 198 -16.20 -2.63 9.72
CA ALA A 198 -15.42 -1.58 9.06
C ALA A 198 -15.30 -0.31 9.91
N ALA A 199 -16.38 0.10 10.59
CA ALA A 199 -16.35 1.25 11.50
C ALA A 199 -15.41 1.01 12.70
N LYS A 200 -15.33 -0.23 13.18
CA LYS A 200 -14.44 -0.64 14.27
C LYS A 200 -12.98 -0.68 13.80
N VAL A 201 -12.71 -1.29 12.66
CA VAL A 201 -11.35 -1.35 12.04
C VAL A 201 -10.81 0.05 11.80
N ARG A 202 -11.64 0.99 11.33
CA ARG A 202 -11.23 2.38 11.07
C ARG A 202 -10.79 3.13 12.33
N ARG A 203 -11.36 2.81 13.50
CA ARG A 203 -11.06 3.45 14.79
C ARG A 203 -9.79 2.92 15.44
N VAL A 204 -9.34 1.72 15.06
CA VAL A 204 -8.09 1.13 15.57
C VAL A 204 -6.91 1.83 14.91
N ASP A 205 -5.88 2.21 15.69
CA ASP A 205 -4.70 2.94 15.19
C ASP A 205 -3.97 2.20 14.06
N ALA A 206 -3.93 0.87 14.14
CA ALA A 206 -3.34 0.03 13.10
C ALA A 206 -4.20 -0.08 11.83
N LYS A 207 -5.43 0.47 11.83
CA LYS A 207 -6.47 0.33 10.78
C LYS A 207 -6.68 -1.11 10.31
N ARG A 208 -6.48 -2.04 11.25
CA ARG A 208 -6.39 -3.47 11.03
C ARG A 208 -7.03 -4.21 12.19
N LEU A 209 -7.79 -5.24 11.87
CA LEU A 209 -8.34 -6.19 12.84
C LEU A 209 -7.97 -7.60 12.41
N LEU A 210 -7.22 -8.32 13.25
CA LEU A 210 -6.93 -9.73 13.03
C LEU A 210 -8.20 -10.54 13.26
N LEU A 211 -8.51 -11.44 12.32
CA LEU A 211 -9.59 -12.41 12.51
C LEU A 211 -9.03 -13.61 13.27
N ASP A 212 -9.84 -14.14 14.19
CA ASP A 212 -9.51 -15.37 14.89
C ASP A 212 -9.53 -16.52 13.88
N PRO A 213 -8.44 -17.31 13.76
CA PRO A 213 -8.40 -18.48 12.87
C PRO A 213 -9.56 -19.45 13.06
N GLN A 214 -10.09 -19.57 14.29
CA GLN A 214 -11.21 -20.46 14.60
C GLN A 214 -12.56 -19.95 14.07
N GLN A 215 -12.68 -18.65 13.78
CA GLN A 215 -13.89 -18.02 13.23
C GLN A 215 -13.88 -17.99 11.70
N LEU A 216 -12.80 -18.45 11.06
CA LEU A 216 -12.70 -18.51 9.61
C LEU A 216 -13.47 -19.74 9.08
N PRO A 217 -14.14 -19.63 7.93
CA PRO A 217 -14.64 -20.80 7.20
C PRO A 217 -13.53 -21.82 6.96
N GLU A 218 -13.85 -23.12 7.01
CA GLU A 218 -12.88 -24.22 6.87
C GLU A 218 -12.01 -24.10 5.60
N GLU A 219 -12.58 -23.56 4.52
CA GLU A 219 -11.91 -23.31 3.23
C GLU A 219 -10.80 -22.24 3.28
N LEU A 220 -10.77 -21.43 4.35
CA LEU A 220 -9.77 -20.40 4.59
C LEU A 220 -8.78 -20.79 5.69
N GLN A 221 -9.03 -21.89 6.42
CA GLN A 221 -8.13 -22.36 7.48
C GLN A 221 -6.92 -23.15 6.95
N ARG A 222 -6.96 -23.59 5.67
CA ARG A 222 -5.89 -24.35 5.00
C ARG A 222 -5.08 -23.50 4.03
#